data_AF-F7XUC2-F1
#
_entry.id   AF-F7XUC2-F1
#
_cell.length_a   1.000
_cell.length_b   1.000
_cell.length_c   1.000
_cell.angle_alpha   90.00
_cell.angle_beta   90.00
_cell.angle_gamma   90.00
#
_symmetry.space_group_name_H-M   'P 1'
#
loop_
_entity.id
_entity.type
_entity.pdbx_description
1 polymer ?
#
loop_
_entity_poly.entity_id
_entity_poly.type
_entity_poly.pdbx_seq_one_letter_code
_entity_poly.pdbx_strand_id
1 'polypeptide(L)'
;MMESVVASILELTNQSLYMLTAVNDFDRFVPHFMAPVNISWGGNNRTTLLRIPNSPKANKRIEFRLPSSNAAPELVIIFLLTATLEGLKIKKAYKKIYGSAYDKQYGLTPLLANLIEAKKCFRFIEIIANYTS
;
A
#
# COMPACT_ATOMS: atom_id res chain seq x y z
N MET A 1 15.89 -4.18 -5.97
CA MET A 1 15.70 -2.87 -5.33
C MET A 1 14.24 -2.43 -5.37
N MET A 2 13.66 -2.05 -6.51
CA MET A 2 12.25 -1.63 -6.57
C MET A 2 11.26 -2.72 -6.13
N GLU A 3 11.46 -3.97 -6.55
CA GLU A 3 10.56 -5.07 -6.16
C GLU A 3 10.60 -5.37 -4.67
N SER A 4 11.77 -5.21 -4.03
CA SER A 4 11.90 -5.32 -2.57
C SER A 4 11.15 -4.20 -1.84
N VAL A 5 11.20 -2.97 -2.35
CA VAL A 5 10.42 -1.84 -1.83
C VAL A 5 8.91 -2.10 -1.99
N VAL A 6 8.49 -2.59 -3.16
CA VAL A 6 7.10 -3.03 -3.38
C VAL A 6 6.71 -4.09 -2.35
N ALA A 7 7.55 -5.12 -2.16
CA ALA A 7 7.28 -6.18 -1.21
C ALA A 7 7.07 -5.66 0.23
N SER A 8 7.97 -4.78 0.69
CA SER A 8 7.86 -4.21 2.04
C SER A 8 6.61 -3.33 2.21
N ILE A 9 6.26 -2.49 1.22
CA ILE A 9 5.03 -1.70 1.28
C ILE A 9 3.79 -2.61 1.39
N LEU A 10 3.75 -3.70 0.62
CA LEU A 10 2.63 -4.65 0.68
C LEU A 10 2.53 -5.34 2.05
N GLU A 11 3.65 -5.75 2.64
CA GLU A 11 3.70 -6.39 3.95
C GLU A 11 3.26 -5.46 5.09
N LEU A 12 3.62 -4.18 5.00
CA LEU A 12 3.28 -3.18 6.02
C LEU A 12 1.92 -2.50 5.78
N THR A 13 1.20 -2.86 4.71
CA THR A 13 -0.06 -2.20 4.31
C THR A 13 -1.10 -2.18 5.43
N ASN A 14 -1.24 -3.26 6.21
CA ASN A 14 -2.23 -3.29 7.29
C ASN A 14 -1.95 -2.26 8.40
N GLN A 15 -0.67 -1.97 8.67
CA GLN A 15 -0.28 -0.93 9.64
C GLN A 15 -0.52 0.48 9.10
N SER A 16 -0.47 0.60 7.77
CA SER A 16 -0.62 1.85 7.03
C SER A 16 -2.07 2.37 7.02
N LEU A 17 -3.06 1.50 7.25
CA LEU A 17 -4.48 1.86 7.16
C LEU A 17 -4.95 2.85 8.23
N TYR A 18 -4.23 3.01 9.35
CA TYR A 18 -4.52 4.04 10.36
C TYR A 18 -4.38 5.48 9.81
N MET A 19 -3.67 5.66 8.69
CA MET A 19 -3.55 6.95 8.02
C MET A 19 -4.88 7.45 7.43
N LEU A 20 -5.86 6.55 7.26
CA LEU A 20 -7.24 6.87 6.92
C LEU A 20 -7.95 7.27 8.21
N THR A 21 -8.26 8.56 8.33
CA THR A 21 -8.68 9.15 9.61
C THR A 21 -10.19 9.22 9.76
N ALA A 22 -10.94 9.18 8.65
CA ALA A 22 -12.38 9.30 8.64
C ALA A 22 -13.04 7.94 8.35
N VAL A 23 -14.19 7.68 8.96
CA VAL A 23 -14.91 6.40 8.77
C VAL A 23 -15.27 6.18 7.30
N ASN A 24 -15.66 7.25 6.60
CA ASN A 24 -16.01 7.22 5.18
C ASN A 24 -14.81 6.98 4.25
N ASP A 25 -13.57 7.00 4.74
CA ASP A 25 -12.41 6.57 3.95
C ASP A 25 -12.46 5.08 3.60
N PHE A 26 -13.18 4.27 4.39
CA PHE A 26 -13.32 2.84 4.15
C PHE A 26 -14.50 2.51 3.22
N ASP A 27 -15.50 3.39 3.14
CA ASP A 27 -16.66 3.24 2.23
C ASP A 27 -16.26 3.22 0.75
N ARG A 28 -15.07 3.74 0.44
CA ARG A 28 -14.53 3.73 -0.94
C ARG A 28 -13.97 2.37 -1.36
N PHE A 29 -13.79 1.42 -0.43
CA PHE A 29 -13.25 0.09 -0.72
C PHE A 29 -14.31 -0.83 -1.34
N VAL A 30 -14.94 -0.35 -2.42
CA VAL A 30 -15.90 -1.09 -3.22
C VAL A 30 -15.20 -1.53 -4.51
N PRO A 31 -15.20 -2.84 -4.84
CA PRO A 31 -14.65 -3.32 -6.10
C PRO A 31 -15.25 -2.56 -7.29
N HIS A 32 -14.43 -2.27 -8.31
CA HIS A 32 -14.82 -1.53 -9.51
C HIS A 32 -15.10 -0.01 -9.34
N PHE A 33 -14.97 0.55 -8.13
CA PHE A 33 -15.11 2.00 -7.87
C PHE A 33 -13.75 2.75 -7.76
N MET A 34 -12.80 2.38 -8.62
CA MET A 34 -11.47 3.03 -8.80
C MET A 34 -10.45 2.92 -7.65
N ALA A 35 -10.90 2.66 -6.41
CA ALA A 35 -10.02 2.42 -5.26
C ALA A 35 -9.46 0.98 -5.28
N PRO A 36 -8.25 0.76 -4.74
CA PRO A 36 -7.78 -0.59 -4.47
C PRO A 36 -8.58 -1.20 -3.32
N VAL A 37 -8.86 -2.51 -3.41
CA VAL A 37 -9.55 -3.27 -2.34
C VAL A 37 -8.72 -4.46 -1.84
N ASN A 38 -7.60 -4.75 -2.52
CA ASN A 38 -6.74 -5.90 -2.25
C ASN A 38 -5.26 -5.48 -2.20
N ILE A 39 -4.49 -6.10 -1.29
CA ILE A 39 -3.04 -5.96 -1.17
C ILE A 39 -2.39 -6.57 -2.42
N SER A 40 -1.95 -5.72 -3.35
CA SER A 40 -1.52 -6.15 -4.68
C SER A 40 -0.71 -5.08 -5.40
N TRP A 41 0.05 -5.49 -6.42
CA TRP A 41 0.76 -4.56 -7.27
C TRP A 41 0.71 -4.95 -8.74
N GLY A 42 0.82 -3.95 -9.62
CA GLY A 42 0.71 -4.14 -11.06
C GLY A 42 1.37 -3.03 -11.87
N GLY A 43 1.67 -3.34 -13.13
CA GLY A 43 2.25 -2.39 -14.08
C GLY A 43 1.14 -1.71 -14.86
N ASN A 44 1.12 -0.38 -14.85
CA ASN A 44 0.05 0.45 -15.42
C ASN A 44 -1.38 0.06 -14.98
N ASN A 45 -1.50 -0.72 -13.91
CA ASN A 45 -2.76 -1.30 -13.44
C ASN A 45 -3.39 -0.40 -12.38
N ARG A 46 -4.56 0.17 -12.66
CA ARG A 46 -5.26 1.07 -11.72
C ARG A 46 -6.12 0.35 -10.67
N THR A 47 -6.26 -0.96 -10.79
CA THR A 47 -7.03 -1.80 -9.85
C THR A 47 -6.20 -2.27 -8.66
N THR A 48 -4.87 -2.23 -8.76
CA THR A 48 -3.95 -2.67 -7.70
C THR A 48 -3.67 -1.58 -6.67
N LEU A 49 -3.25 -1.99 -5.46
CA LEU A 49 -2.84 -1.07 -4.39
C LEU A 49 -1.61 -0.24 -4.78
N LEU A 50 -0.60 -0.91 -5.34
CA LEU A 50 0.59 -0.27 -5.90
C LEU A 50 0.55 -0.34 -7.41
N ARG A 51 0.67 0.81 -8.06
CA ARG A 51 0.76 0.91 -9.52
C ARG A 51 2.15 1.36 -9.92
N ILE A 52 2.76 0.66 -10.87
CA ILE A 52 4.00 1.11 -11.53
C ILE A 52 3.61 1.65 -12.91
N PRO A 53 3.49 2.97 -13.11
CA PRO A 53 3.07 3.54 -14.39
C PRO A 53 4.03 3.14 -15.51
N ASN A 54 3.51 3.13 -16.73
CA ASN A 54 4.39 3.09 -17.89
C ASN A 54 5.14 4.44 -17.97
N SER A 55 6.46 4.38 -17.97
CA SER A 55 7.31 5.57 -18.01
C SER A 55 8.71 5.21 -18.50
N PRO A 56 9.48 6.19 -19.01
CA PRO A 56 10.92 6.05 -19.18
C PRO A 56 11.60 5.64 -17.87
N LYS A 57 12.79 5.03 -17.97
CA LYS A 57 13.56 4.57 -16.80
C LYS A 57 13.84 5.69 -15.79
N ALA A 58 14.11 6.91 -16.25
CA ALA A 58 14.35 8.07 -15.39
C ALA A 58 13.13 8.48 -14.54
N ASN A 59 11.91 8.15 -15.00
CA ASN A 59 10.64 8.54 -14.36
C ASN A 59 9.91 7.35 -13.71
N LYS A 60 10.61 6.21 -13.55
CA LYS A 60 10.10 5.01 -12.89
C LYS A 60 9.76 5.34 -11.44
N ARG A 61 8.51 5.11 -11.07
CA ARG A 61 8.00 5.38 -9.72
C ARG A 61 6.97 4.35 -9.29
N ILE A 62 6.74 4.29 -7.98
CA ILE A 62 5.65 3.53 -7.36
C ILE A 62 4.54 4.53 -7.03
N GLU A 63 3.34 4.31 -7.55
CA GLU A 63 2.14 5.05 -7.16
C GLU A 63 1.41 4.26 -6.08
N PHE A 64 1.41 4.77 -4.85
CA PHE A 64 0.64 4.22 -3.72
C PHE A 64 -0.79 4.74 -3.76
N ARG A 65 -1.75 3.84 -4.01
CA ARG A 65 -3.16 4.23 -4.25
C ARG A 65 -4.06 4.12 -3.01
N LEU A 66 -3.48 3.82 -1.84
CA LEU A 66 -4.22 3.68 -0.59
C LEU A 66 -4.67 4.98 0.08
N PRO A 67 -3.95 6.11 -0.03
CA PRO A 67 -4.42 7.35 0.62
C PRO A 67 -5.75 7.85 0.02
N SER A 68 -6.55 8.51 0.86
CA SER A 68 -7.73 9.29 0.47
C SER A 68 -7.44 10.79 0.56
N SER A 69 -8.41 11.62 0.18
CA SER A 69 -8.34 13.06 0.40
C SER A 69 -8.31 13.45 1.89
N ASN A 70 -8.74 12.56 2.78
CA ASN A 70 -8.75 12.77 4.23
C ASN A 70 -7.55 12.11 4.94
N ALA A 71 -6.67 11.45 4.18
CA ALA A 71 -5.51 10.80 4.77
C ALA A 71 -4.55 11.84 5.35
N ALA A 72 -3.99 11.55 6.54
CA ALA A 72 -2.97 12.40 7.17
C ALA A 72 -1.67 12.36 6.33
N PRO A 73 -1.30 13.45 5.61
CA PRO A 73 -0.22 13.40 4.64
C PRO A 73 1.15 13.09 5.27
N GLU A 74 1.37 13.55 6.49
CA GLU A 74 2.61 13.32 7.24
C GLU A 74 2.80 11.83 7.50
N LEU A 75 1.74 11.14 7.94
CA LEU A 75 1.80 9.71 8.18
C LEU A 75 2.05 8.93 6.88
N VAL A 76 1.47 9.38 5.75
CA VAL A 76 1.72 8.75 4.43
C VAL A 76 3.19 8.85 4.04
N ILE A 77 3.81 10.00 4.25
CA ILE A 77 5.23 10.20 3.95
C ILE A 77 6.08 9.32 4.86
N ILE A 78 5.84 9.34 6.17
CA ILE A 78 6.59 8.53 7.14
C ILE A 78 6.44 7.04 6.78
N PHE A 79 5.23 6.57 6.49
CA PHE A 79 4.97 5.20 6.03
C PHE A 79 5.81 4.81 4.82
N LEU A 80 5.75 5.61 3.75
CA LEU A 80 6.46 5.31 2.52
C LEU A 80 7.98 5.32 2.71
N LEU A 81 8.51 6.24 3.52
CA LEU A 81 9.94 6.28 3.84
C LEU A 81 10.37 5.04 4.62
N THR A 82 9.67 4.69 5.70
CA THR A 82 10.00 3.52 6.52
C THR A 82 9.88 2.23 5.71
N ALA A 83 8.79 2.03 4.97
CA ALA A 83 8.61 0.84 4.13
C ALA A 83 9.67 0.77 3.01
N THR A 84 10.10 1.92 2.48
CA THR A 84 11.20 1.94 1.52
C THR A 84 12.51 1.50 2.16
N LEU A 85 12.85 2.03 3.33
CA LEU A 85 14.07 1.66 4.05
C LEU A 85 14.09 0.18 4.42
N GLU A 86 12.98 -0.37 4.92
CA GLU A 86 12.84 -1.80 5.18
C GLU A 86 12.96 -2.63 3.90
N GLY A 87 12.32 -2.18 2.82
CA GLY A 87 12.43 -2.81 1.50
C GLY A 87 13.86 -2.85 0.95
N LEU A 88 14.70 -1.87 1.26
CA LEU A 88 16.11 -1.86 0.82
C LEU A 88 16.96 -2.91 1.53
N LYS A 89 16.56 -3.38 2.72
CA LYS A 89 17.28 -4.39 3.51
C LYS A 89 16.98 -5.82 3.05
N ILE A 90 15.93 -6.03 2.27
CA ILE A 90 15.45 -7.37 1.89
C ILE A 90 15.57 -7.63 0.38
N LYS A 91 15.52 -8.91 0.02
CA LYS A 91 15.45 -9.35 -1.39
C LYS A 91 14.21 -10.23 -1.59
N LYS A 92 13.06 -9.58 -1.69
CA LYS A 92 11.76 -10.22 -1.86
C LYS A 92 11.01 -9.60 -3.03
N ALA A 93 10.18 -10.41 -3.70
CA ALA A 93 9.28 -9.95 -4.74
C ALA A 93 7.93 -10.67 -4.61
N TYR A 94 6.85 -9.96 -4.92
CA TYR A 94 5.51 -10.53 -5.01
C TYR A 94 5.09 -10.68 -6.47
N LYS A 95 4.20 -11.64 -6.76
CA LYS A 95 3.66 -11.83 -8.11
C LYS A 95 2.91 -10.58 -8.58
N LYS A 96 3.25 -10.10 -9.77
CA LYS A 96 2.61 -8.97 -10.43
C LYS A 96 1.22 -9.35 -10.95
N ILE A 97 0.25 -8.46 -10.78
CA ILE A 97 -1.10 -8.62 -11.33
C ILE A 97 -1.20 -7.98 -12.72
N TYR A 98 -1.55 -8.80 -13.71
CA TYR A 98 -1.71 -8.37 -15.10
C TYR A 98 -3.16 -8.03 -15.45
N GLY A 99 -4.15 -8.74 -14.88
CA GLY A 99 -5.57 -8.47 -15.05
C GLY A 99 -6.15 -7.54 -13.99
N SER A 100 -7.46 -7.63 -13.78
CA SER A 100 -8.14 -6.86 -12.73
C SER A 100 -7.84 -7.46 -11.36
N ALA A 101 -7.32 -6.65 -10.44
CA ALA A 101 -7.09 -7.06 -9.06
C ALA A 101 -8.38 -7.17 -8.25
N TYR A 102 -9.54 -6.89 -8.85
CA TYR A 102 -10.85 -7.22 -8.28
C TYR A 102 -11.23 -8.69 -8.53
N ASP A 103 -10.56 -9.36 -9.48
CA ASP A 103 -10.94 -10.71 -9.89
C ASP A 103 -10.55 -11.74 -8.83
N LYS A 104 -11.54 -12.50 -8.35
CA LYS A 104 -11.36 -13.52 -7.30
C LYS A 104 -10.33 -14.60 -7.65
N GLN A 105 -10.09 -14.85 -8.94
CA GLN A 105 -9.11 -15.83 -9.43
C GLN A 105 -7.68 -15.62 -8.88
N TYR A 106 -7.34 -14.38 -8.50
CA TYR A 106 -6.01 -14.06 -8.00
C TYR A 106 -5.84 -14.39 -6.50
N GLY A 107 -6.92 -14.71 -5.76
CA GLY A 107 -6.84 -15.10 -4.35
C GLY A 107 -6.15 -14.06 -3.46
N LEU A 108 -6.35 -12.77 -3.74
CA LEU A 108 -5.63 -11.69 -3.09
C LEU A 108 -6.16 -11.42 -1.68
N THR A 109 -5.27 -10.99 -0.79
CA THR A 109 -5.64 -10.54 0.55
C THR A 109 -6.40 -9.21 0.49
N PRO A 110 -7.62 -9.12 1.04
CA PRO A 110 -8.37 -7.87 1.09
C PRO A 110 -7.74 -6.86 2.05
N LEU A 111 -7.96 -5.57 1.79
CA LEU A 111 -7.65 -4.50 2.75
C LEU A 111 -8.58 -4.59 3.97
N LEU A 112 -8.16 -4.03 5.11
CA LEU A 112 -9.04 -3.92 6.28
C LEU A 112 -10.24 -3.03 5.94
N ALA A 113 -11.42 -3.49 6.34
CA ALA A 113 -12.68 -2.90 5.92
C ALA A 113 -13.18 -1.76 6.84
N ASN A 114 -12.49 -1.45 7.93
CA ASN A 114 -12.91 -0.38 8.84
C ASN A 114 -11.76 0.18 9.70
N LEU A 115 -12.00 1.37 10.24
CA LEU A 115 -11.07 2.12 11.08
C LEU A 115 -10.69 1.39 12.38
N ILE A 116 -11.59 0.57 12.94
CA ILE A 116 -11.34 -0.14 14.20
C ILE A 116 -10.25 -1.19 14.00
N GLU A 117 -10.35 -2.00 12.94
CA GLU A 117 -9.34 -2.99 12.59
C GLU A 117 -8.01 -2.32 12.21
N ALA A 118 -8.07 -1.22 11.44
CA ALA A 118 -6.88 -0.44 11.09
C ALA A 118 -6.12 0.07 12.34
N LYS A 119 -6.86 0.57 13.34
CA LYS A 119 -6.30 1.01 14.64
C LYS A 119 -5.61 -0.12 15.40
N LYS A 120 -6.14 -1.34 15.37
CA LYS A 120 -5.52 -2.50 16.05
C LYS A 120 -4.17 -2.87 15.44
N CYS A 121 -4.05 -2.74 14.12
CA CYS A 121 -2.83 -3.06 13.37
C CYS A 121 -1.75 -1.96 13.46
N PHE A 122 -2.05 -0.80 14.06
CA PHE A 122 -1.07 0.26 14.20
C PHE A 122 0.03 -0.13 15.20
N ARG A 123 1.21 -0.47 14.65
CA ARG A 123 2.47 -0.72 15.38
C ARG A 123 3.61 0.13 14.85
N PHE A 124 3.27 1.12 14.02
CA PHE A 124 4.23 1.83 13.19
C PHE A 124 5.23 2.67 14.00
N ILE A 125 4.83 3.13 15.20
CA ILE A 125 5.71 3.82 16.15
C ILE A 125 6.91 2.93 16.55
N GLU A 126 6.70 1.62 16.73
CA GLU A 126 7.77 0.69 17.11
C GLU A 126 8.81 0.53 16.00
N ILE A 127 8.37 0.57 14.73
CA ILE A 127 9.28 0.47 13.58
C ILE A 127 10.10 1.76 13.44
N ILE A 128 9.47 2.92 13.59
CA ILE A 128 10.16 4.23 13.51
C ILE A 128 11.17 4.39 14.64
N ALA A 129 10.88 3.87 15.84
CA ALA A 129 11.80 3.96 16.98
C ALA A 129 13.20 3.39 16.67
N ASN A 130 13.29 2.41 15.76
CA ASN A 130 14.56 1.83 15.30
C ASN A 130 15.41 2.78 14.44
N TYR A 131 14.88 3.93 14.04
CA TYR A 131 15.52 4.92 13.17
C TYR A 131 15.78 6.27 13.85
N THR A 132 15.26 6.47 15.07
CA THR A 132 15.35 7.73 15.81
C THR A 132 16.21 7.60 17.08
N SER A 133 16.96 6.51 17.20
CA SER A 133 17.89 6.21 18.31
C SER A 133 19.34 6.48 17.93
#